data_AF-A0A535CXA8-F1
#
_entry.id   AF-A0A535CXA8-F1
#
_cell.length_a   1.000
_cell.length_b   1.000
_cell.length_c   1.000
_cell.angle_alpha   90.00
_cell.angle_beta   90.00
_cell.angle_gamma   90.00
#
_symmetry.space_group_name_H-M   'P 1'
#
loop_
_entity.id
_entity.type
_entity.pdbx_description
1 polymer ?
#
loop_
_entity_poly.entity_id
_entity_poly.type
_entity_poly.pdbx_seq_one_letter_code
_entity_poly.pdbx_strand_id
1 'polypeptide(L)'
;MDRLHPIRLEASLHEAIWGGQRLELDGWKQFPSQDAKIGETWETEVSILAQNEPYAGKTLGILVEELGEALLGKQAIAIYGYRFPLLVKFIDASEKLSV
;
A
#
# COMPACT_ATOMS: atom_id res chain seq x y z
N MET A 1 -24.19 14.12 1.97
CA MET A 1 -23.13 13.40 1.24
C MET A 1 -22.45 12.52 2.24
N ASP A 2 -22.55 11.21 2.07
CA ASP A 2 -21.80 10.29 2.92
C ASP A 2 -20.32 10.56 2.73
N ARG A 3 -19.67 10.91 3.83
CA ARG A 3 -18.26 11.28 3.85
C ARG A 3 -17.47 9.99 3.88
N LEU A 4 -16.53 9.81 2.95
CA LEU A 4 -15.60 8.69 3.01
C LEU A 4 -14.92 8.68 4.38
N HIS A 5 -14.89 7.51 4.99
CA HIS A 5 -14.11 7.27 6.19
C HIS A 5 -12.69 6.82 5.81
N PRO A 6 -11.74 6.84 6.74
CA PRO A 6 -10.42 6.27 6.50
C PRO A 6 -10.52 4.80 6.04
N ILE A 7 -9.89 4.50 4.91
CA ILE A 7 -9.74 3.15 4.38
C ILE A 7 -8.36 2.65 4.78
N ARG A 8 -8.32 1.57 5.58
CA ARG A 8 -7.08 0.91 5.97
C ARG A 8 -6.72 -0.11 4.90
N LEU A 9 -5.48 -0.08 4.46
CA LEU A 9 -4.94 -0.97 3.43
C LEU A 9 -3.96 -1.95 4.06
N GLU A 10 -3.97 -3.19 3.58
CA GLU A 10 -3.01 -4.22 4.00
C GLU A 10 -1.77 -4.20 3.12
N ALA A 11 -0.69 -3.61 3.61
CA ALA A 11 0.54 -3.49 2.84
C ALA A 11 1.08 -4.85 2.39
N SER A 12 1.56 -4.94 1.14
CA SER A 12 2.27 -6.12 0.65
C SER A 12 3.75 -6.04 1.04
N LEU A 13 4.32 -7.17 1.49
CA LEU A 13 5.72 -7.27 1.91
C LEU A 13 6.56 -7.84 0.78
N HIS A 14 7.71 -7.22 0.50
CA HIS A 14 8.60 -7.61 -0.59
C HIS A 14 10.02 -7.83 -0.07
N GLU A 15 10.52 -9.05 -0.27
CA GLU A 15 11.90 -9.38 0.07
C GLU A 15 12.90 -8.75 -0.91
N ALA A 16 14.06 -8.35 -0.38
CA ALA A 16 15.17 -7.88 -1.16
C ALA A 16 16.50 -8.33 -0.54
N ILE A 17 17.53 -8.53 -1.37
CA ILE A 17 18.87 -8.89 -0.89
C ILE A 17 19.47 -7.88 0.08
N TRP A 18 19.04 -6.62 -0.04
CA TRP A 18 19.44 -5.49 0.80
C TRP A 18 18.45 -5.19 1.93
N GLY A 19 17.36 -5.95 2.01
CA GLY A 19 16.32 -5.80 3.01
C GLY A 19 16.75 -6.24 4.40
N GLY A 20 15.97 -5.83 5.39
CA GLY A 20 16.26 -6.03 6.81
C GLY A 20 15.03 -6.43 7.62
N GLN A 21 15.13 -6.19 8.92
CA GLN A 21 14.08 -6.48 9.91
C GLN A 21 13.64 -5.23 10.68
N ARG A 22 14.11 -4.03 10.29
CA ARG A 22 13.92 -2.81 11.06
C ARG A 22 12.44 -2.45 11.21
N LEU A 23 11.66 -2.60 10.14
CA LEU A 23 10.23 -2.29 10.17
C LEU A 23 9.44 -3.22 11.13
N GLU A 24 9.88 -4.47 11.30
CA GLU A 24 9.30 -5.37 12.30
C GLU A 24 9.81 -5.06 13.72
N LEU A 25 11.11 -4.86 13.89
CA LEU A 25 11.73 -4.55 15.18
C LEU A 25 11.22 -3.25 15.80
N ASP A 26 10.94 -2.23 14.98
CA ASP A 26 10.34 -0.97 15.43
C ASP A 26 8.81 -1.09 15.63
N GLY A 27 8.21 -2.25 15.32
CA GLY A 27 6.78 -2.52 15.50
C GLY A 27 5.88 -1.90 14.44
N TRP A 28 6.42 -1.50 13.28
CA TRP A 28 5.66 -0.83 12.22
C TRP A 28 4.96 -1.82 11.30
N LYS A 29 5.54 -3.02 11.14
CA LYS A 29 5.06 -4.10 10.28
C LYS A 29 5.19 -5.45 11.00
N GLN A 30 4.48 -6.46 10.49
CA GLN A 30 4.59 -7.85 10.97
C GLN A 30 5.12 -8.69 9.82
N PHE A 31 6.19 -9.46 10.04
CA PHE A 31 6.81 -10.26 8.98
C PHE A 31 6.41 -11.73 9.10
N PRO A 32 6.47 -12.51 8.00
CA PRO A 32 6.09 -13.92 8.01
C PRO A 32 7.08 -14.79 8.78
N SER A 33 8.33 -14.36 8.94
CA SER A 33 9.37 -15.07 9.69
C SER A 33 10.52 -14.14 10.09
N GLN A 34 11.30 -14.55 11.08
CA GLN A 34 12.51 -13.84 11.53
C GLN A 34 13.68 -13.93 10.53
N ASP A 35 13.57 -14.76 9.49
CA ASP A 35 14.59 -14.86 8.44
C ASP A 35 14.25 -14.01 7.21
N ALA A 36 13.04 -13.42 7.17
CA ALA A 36 12.58 -12.59 6.06
C ALA A 36 13.46 -11.33 5.94
N LYS A 37 13.97 -11.08 4.73
CA LYS A 37 14.71 -9.86 4.40
C LYS A 37 13.82 -8.90 3.65
N ILE A 38 12.87 -8.29 4.36
CA ILE A 38 11.95 -7.34 3.75
C ILE A 38 12.69 -6.05 3.42
N GLY A 39 12.77 -5.73 2.14
CA GLY A 39 13.34 -4.45 1.68
C GLY A 39 12.27 -3.39 1.48
N GLU A 40 11.08 -3.80 1.04
CA GLU A 40 9.99 -2.88 0.78
C GLU A 40 8.68 -3.38 1.38
N THR A 41 7.87 -2.44 1.83
CA THR A 41 6.42 -2.67 2.04
C THR A 41 5.67 -1.69 1.18
N TRP A 42 4.74 -2.18 0.36
CA TRP A 42 3.98 -1.34 -0.56
C TRP A 42 2.62 -1.07 0.09
N GLU A 43 2.26 0.20 0.21
CA GLU A 43 1.05 0.61 0.96
C GLU A 43 -0.14 0.87 0.02
N THR A 44 0.10 1.17 -1.25
CA THR A 44 -0.93 1.60 -2.22
C THR A 44 -0.84 0.93 -3.59
N GLU A 45 -0.42 -0.33 -3.63
CA GLU A 45 -0.53 -1.17 -4.82
C GLU A 45 -2.01 -1.47 -5.16
N VAL A 46 -2.34 -1.58 -6.44
CA VAL A 46 -3.73 -1.82 -6.91
C VAL A 46 -4.33 -3.14 -6.43
N SER A 47 -3.50 -4.13 -6.11
CA SER A 47 -3.92 -5.46 -5.64
C SER A 47 -4.17 -5.52 -4.13
N ILE A 48 -3.73 -4.50 -3.37
CA ILE A 48 -3.83 -4.47 -1.91
C ILE A 48 -5.29 -4.40 -1.48
N LEU A 49 -5.61 -5.17 -0.45
CA LEU A 49 -6.95 -5.27 0.12
C LEU A 49 -7.20 -4.17 1.16
N ALA A 50 -8.42 -3.64 1.13
CA ALA A 50 -8.93 -2.86 2.25
C ALA A 50 -9.29 -3.79 3.43
N GLN A 51 -9.03 -3.30 4.65
CA GLN A 51 -9.14 -4.08 5.88
C GLN A 51 -10.40 -3.80 6.69
N ASN A 52 -11.12 -2.71 6.41
CA ASN A 52 -12.27 -2.29 7.21
C ASN A 52 -13.53 -2.08 6.37
N GLU A 53 -14.66 -2.44 6.98
CA GLU A 53 -16.00 -2.22 6.42
C GLU A 53 -16.23 -0.76 6.02
N PRO A 54 -17.02 -0.50 4.96
CA PRO A 54 -17.74 -1.47 4.12
C PRO A 54 -16.90 -2.01 2.94
N TYR A 55 -15.59 -1.74 2.93
CA TYR A 55 -14.72 -2.04 1.80
C TYR A 55 -13.84 -3.27 2.02
N ALA A 56 -13.97 -3.93 3.17
CA ALA A 56 -13.14 -5.06 3.57
C ALA A 56 -13.09 -6.13 2.47
N GLY A 57 -11.88 -6.58 2.11
CA GLY A 57 -11.66 -7.59 1.08
C GLY A 57 -11.75 -7.10 -0.37
N LYS A 58 -12.05 -5.82 -0.63
CA LYS A 58 -11.91 -5.22 -1.97
C LYS A 58 -10.48 -4.75 -2.20
N THR A 59 -9.99 -4.89 -3.43
CA THR A 59 -8.68 -4.35 -3.81
C THR A 59 -8.75 -2.83 -4.01
N LEU A 60 -7.63 -2.13 -3.85
CA LEU A 60 -7.54 -0.70 -4.12
C LEU A 60 -7.95 -0.35 -5.56
N GLY A 61 -7.64 -1.22 -6.53
CA GLY A 61 -8.09 -1.08 -7.91
C GLY A 61 -9.62 -1.08 -8.04
N ILE A 62 -10.30 -2.04 -7.40
CA ILE A 62 -11.77 -2.10 -7.39
C ILE A 62 -12.35 -0.85 -6.73
N LEU A 63 -11.75 -0.39 -5.62
CA LEU A 63 -12.21 0.82 -4.94
C LEU A 63 -12.06 2.07 -5.81
N VAL A 64 -11.02 2.16 -6.64
CA VAL A 64 -10.87 3.25 -7.61
C VAL A 64 -11.97 3.22 -8.66
N GLU A 65 -12.29 2.04 -9.21
CA GLU A 65 -13.36 1.88 -10.20
C GLU A 65 -14.74 2.23 -9.63
N GLU A 66 -15.05 1.74 -8.42
CA GLU A 66 -16.36 1.94 -7.78
C GLU A 66 -16.55 3.35 -7.22
N LEU A 67 -15.52 3.93 -6.58
CA LEU A 67 -15.64 5.22 -5.88
C LEU A 67 -15.22 6.41 -6.74
N GLY A 68 -14.39 6.21 -7.77
CA GLY A 68 -14.02 7.20 -8.77
C GLY A 68 -13.59 8.55 -8.17
N GLU A 69 -14.26 9.63 -8.58
CA GLU A 69 -13.99 10.99 -8.12
C GLU A 69 -14.14 11.17 -6.60
N ALA A 70 -14.96 10.36 -5.93
CA ALA A 70 -15.10 10.47 -4.48
C ALA A 70 -13.81 10.07 -3.75
N LEU A 71 -13.10 9.07 -4.27
CA LEU A 71 -11.83 8.58 -3.71
C LEU A 71 -10.63 9.38 -4.22
N LEU A 72 -10.55 9.62 -5.53
CA LEU A 72 -9.37 10.21 -6.17
C LEU A 72 -9.44 11.74 -6.31
N GLY A 73 -10.64 12.30 -6.32
CA GLY A 73 -10.87 13.69 -6.67
C GLY A 73 -10.82 13.94 -8.19
N LYS A 74 -11.47 15.02 -8.61
CA LYS A 74 -11.65 15.40 -10.04
C LYS A 74 -10.33 15.56 -10.79
N GLN A 75 -9.33 16.17 -10.16
CA GLN A 75 -8.05 16.45 -10.81
C GLN A 75 -7.29 15.15 -11.12
N ALA A 76 -7.26 14.21 -10.18
CA ALA A 76 -6.58 12.94 -10.38
C ALA A 76 -7.27 12.12 -11.49
N ILE A 77 -8.62 12.06 -11.50
CA ILE A 77 -9.37 11.41 -12.58
C ILE A 77 -9.07 12.05 -13.94
N ALA A 78 -9.01 13.38 -14.02
CA ALA A 78 -8.75 14.08 -15.28
C ALA A 78 -7.36 13.78 -15.87
N ILE A 79 -6.35 13.54 -15.03
CA ILE A 79 -4.96 13.31 -15.45
C ILE A 79 -4.67 11.81 -15.64
N TYR A 80 -5.15 10.96 -14.72
CA TYR A 80 -4.74 9.56 -14.61
C TYR A 80 -5.88 8.57 -14.89
N GLY A 81 -7.12 9.04 -15.10
CA GLY A 81 -8.30 8.19 -15.24
C GLY A 81 -8.61 7.41 -13.96
N TYR A 82 -9.25 6.25 -14.11
CA TYR A 82 -9.59 5.34 -13.02
C TYR A 82 -8.40 4.46 -12.62
N ARG A 83 -7.25 5.10 -12.34
CA ARG A 83 -6.04 4.45 -11.82
C ARG A 83 -5.59 5.17 -10.57
N PHE A 84 -5.27 4.42 -9.51
CA PHE A 84 -4.63 5.01 -8.34
C PHE A 84 -3.25 5.58 -8.72
N PRO A 85 -2.99 6.89 -8.54
CA PRO A 85 -1.85 7.54 -9.20
C PRO A 85 -0.53 7.43 -8.44
N LEU A 86 -0.54 6.96 -7.19
CA LEU A 86 0.64 6.96 -6.31
C LEU A 86 0.99 5.56 -5.81
N LEU A 87 2.29 5.28 -5.71
CA LEU A 87 2.80 4.11 -5.00
C LEU A 87 3.57 4.60 -3.76
N VAL A 88 3.01 4.37 -2.59
CA VAL A 88 3.65 4.68 -1.30
C VAL A 88 4.33 3.42 -0.80
N LYS A 89 5.56 3.56 -0.30
CA LYS A 89 6.36 2.46 0.24
C LYS A 89 7.07 2.87 1.52
N PHE A 90 7.25 1.92 2.43
CA PHE A 90 8.39 1.95 3.35
C PHE A 90 9.54 1.15 2.76
N ILE A 91 10.75 1.63 2.98
CA ILE A 91 11.98 1.01 2.50
C ILE A 91 12.89 0.75 3.70
N ASP A 92 13.26 -0.51 3.91
CA ASP A 92 14.30 -0.93 4.84
C ASP A 92 15.60 -1.18 4.08
N ALA A 93 16.39 -0.12 3.91
CA ALA A 93 17.67 -0.15 3.22
C ALA A 93 18.80 -0.58 4.19
N SER A 94 18.76 -1.83 4.64
CA SER A 94 19.75 -2.39 5.56
C SER A 94 21.14 -2.60 4.91
N GLU A 95 21.18 -2.74 3.58
CA GLU A 95 22.41 -2.73 2.78
C GLU A 95 22.35 -1.71 1.65
N LYS A 96 23.46 -1.52 0.93
CA LYS A 96 23.51 -0.60 -0.21
C LYS A 96 22.60 -1.05 -1.36
N LEU A 97 21.77 -0.13 -1.82
CA LEU A 97 21.04 -0.25 -3.09
C LEU A 97 21.97 0.15 -4.26
N SER A 98 21.61 -0.33 -5.45
CA SER A 98 22.21 0.11 -6.71
C SER A 98 21.98 1.60 -6.96
N VAL A 99 22.92 2.22 -7.69
CA VAL A 99 22.84 3.60 -8.20
C VAL A 99 22.49 3.56 -9.68
#